data_AF-A0A1A9Z0U8-F1
#
_entry.id   AF-A0A1A9Z0U8-F1
#
_cell.length_a   1.000
_cell.length_b   1.000
_cell.length_c   1.000
_cell.angle_alpha   90.00
_cell.angle_beta   90.00
_cell.angle_gamma   90.00
#
_symmetry.space_group_name_H-M   'P 1'
#
loop_
_entity.id
_entity.type
_entity.pdbx_description
1 polymer ?
#
loop_
_entity_poly.entity_id
_entity_poly.type
_entity_poly.pdbx_seq_one_letter_code
_entity_poly.pdbx_strand_id
1 'polypeptide(L)'
;MKKVLEKIWNTRDQNLPYDSPQSLLIMASIIEKESSLKNERFLISSVFVNRLNNKMKLQSDPTVKYGLKLLIPNKKMTYKDIKTPTPHNTYMIYGLPKTAISMPSFESINAAAHPEK
;
A
#
# COMPACT_ATOMS: atom_id res chain seq x y z
N MET A 1 -6.63 -0.74 17.01
CA MET A 1 -6.51 -0.85 15.54
C MET A 1 -7.62 -1.68 14.91
N LYS A 2 -7.87 -2.94 15.34
CA LYS A 2 -8.91 -3.81 14.73
C LYS A 2 -10.32 -3.18 14.64
N LYS A 3 -10.83 -2.63 15.75
CA LYS A 3 -12.14 -1.93 15.78
C LYS A 3 -12.22 -0.72 14.83
N VAL A 4 -11.12 0.00 14.67
CA VAL A 4 -11.04 1.17 13.78
C VAL A 4 -11.07 0.73 12.32
N LEU A 5 -10.30 -0.31 11.98
CA LEU A 5 -10.27 -0.89 10.65
C LEU A 5 -11.64 -1.44 10.25
N GLU A 6 -12.32 -2.16 11.14
CA GLU A 6 -13.68 -2.66 10.90
C GLU A 6 -14.68 -1.52 10.68
N LYS A 7 -14.62 -0.45 11.48
CA LYS A 7 -15.49 0.72 11.31
C LYS A 7 -15.28 1.38 9.94
N ILE A 8 -14.02 1.66 9.58
CA ILE A 8 -13.69 2.29 8.29
C ILE A 8 -14.05 1.37 7.12
N TRP A 9 -13.77 0.07 7.26
CA TRP A 9 -14.13 -0.91 6.24
C TRP A 9 -15.63 -0.90 5.93
N ASN A 10 -16.47 -0.76 6.94
CA ASN A 10 -17.93 -0.72 6.77
C ASN A 10 -18.42 0.59 6.14
N THR A 11 -17.66 1.68 6.25
CA THR A 11 -18.02 2.98 5.68
C THR A 11 -17.31 3.30 4.36
N ARG A 12 -16.38 2.46 3.91
CA ARG A 12 -15.53 2.69 2.73
C ARG A 12 -16.32 2.98 1.45
N ASP A 13 -15.66 3.64 0.50
CA ASP A 13 -16.22 3.90 -0.82
C ASP A 13 -16.60 2.59 -1.56
N GLN A 14 -17.66 2.67 -2.36
CA GLN A 14 -18.11 1.54 -3.18
C GLN A 14 -17.12 1.30 -4.34
N ASN A 15 -16.96 0.04 -4.75
CA ASN A 15 -16.08 -0.39 -5.86
C ASN A 15 -14.57 -0.26 -5.63
N LEU A 16 -14.12 -0.34 -4.37
CA LEU A 16 -12.70 -0.47 -4.07
C LEU A 16 -12.18 -1.88 -4.45
N PRO A 17 -10.97 -2.00 -5.02
CA PRO A 17 -10.35 -3.26 -5.41
C PRO A 17 -9.73 -4.00 -4.20
N TYR A 18 -10.45 -4.05 -3.10
CA TYR A 18 -10.04 -4.73 -1.88
C TYR A 18 -11.05 -5.82 -1.55
N ASP A 19 -10.56 -7.05 -1.36
CA ASP A 19 -11.43 -8.19 -1.01
C ASP A 19 -11.70 -8.27 0.50
N SER A 20 -10.90 -7.58 1.32
CA SER A 20 -10.95 -7.71 2.77
C SER A 20 -10.44 -6.48 3.51
N PRO A 21 -10.79 -6.30 4.80
CA PRO A 21 -10.20 -5.28 5.67
C PRO A 21 -8.67 -5.37 5.72
N GLN A 22 -8.12 -6.59 5.62
CA GLN A 22 -6.68 -6.83 5.56
C GLN A 22 -6.07 -6.23 4.30
N SER A 23 -6.69 -6.39 3.13
CA SER A 23 -6.25 -5.77 1.88
C SER A 23 -6.24 -4.24 1.97
N LEU A 24 -7.26 -3.66 2.61
CA LEU A 24 -7.30 -2.22 2.88
C LEU A 24 -6.17 -1.78 3.80
N LEU A 25 -5.86 -2.55 4.84
CA LEU A 25 -4.74 -2.27 5.76
C LEU A 25 -3.39 -2.34 5.03
N ILE A 26 -3.22 -3.30 4.11
CA ILE A 26 -2.02 -3.40 3.28
C ILE A 26 -1.86 -2.13 2.44
N MET A 27 -2.92 -1.70 1.75
CA MET A 27 -2.88 -0.46 0.96
C MET A 27 -2.55 0.75 1.83
N ALA A 28 -3.20 0.89 2.99
CA ALA A 28 -2.94 1.96 3.95
C ALA A 28 -1.46 2.01 4.38
N SER A 29 -0.82 0.85 4.55
CA SER A 29 0.61 0.78 4.90
C SER A 29 1.54 1.26 3.79
N ILE A 30 1.13 1.11 2.52
CA ILE A 30 1.87 1.63 1.37
C ILE A 30 1.73 3.15 1.33
N ILE A 31 0.49 3.66 1.41
CA ILE A 31 0.18 5.10 1.42
C ILE A 31 0.93 5.82 2.55
N GLU A 32 0.98 5.24 3.75
CA GLU A 32 1.70 5.79 4.91
C GLU A 32 3.18 6.04 4.61
N LYS A 33 3.79 5.24 3.72
CA LYS A 33 5.21 5.35 3.38
C LYS A 33 5.49 6.15 2.11
N GLU A 34 4.47 6.44 1.31
CA GLU A 34 4.61 7.27 0.11
C GLU A 34 4.54 8.76 0.42
N SER A 35 3.69 9.18 1.36
CA SER A 35 3.63 10.61 1.72
C SER A 35 3.55 10.88 3.22
N SER A 36 4.36 11.85 3.63
CA SER A 36 4.32 12.48 4.94
C SER A 36 3.24 13.57 5.04
N LEU A 37 2.71 14.04 3.90
CA LEU A 37 1.72 15.11 3.84
C LEU A 37 0.30 14.54 3.85
N LYS A 38 -0.51 14.97 4.82
CA LYS A 38 -1.88 14.44 4.99
C LYS A 38 -2.75 14.64 3.75
N ASN A 39 -2.59 15.78 3.07
CA ASN A 39 -3.44 16.17 1.94
C ASN A 39 -3.18 15.32 0.69
N GLU A 40 -1.97 14.80 0.51
CA GLU A 40 -1.60 14.00 -0.68
C GLU A 40 -2.07 12.54 -0.57
N ARG A 41 -2.39 12.06 0.64
CA ARG A 41 -2.73 10.64 0.87
C ARG A 41 -3.95 10.19 0.10
N PHE A 42 -4.96 11.06 -0.04
CA PHE A 42 -6.19 10.77 -0.77
C PHE A 42 -5.93 10.65 -2.28
N LEU A 43 -5.10 11.54 -2.84
CA LEU A 43 -4.66 11.48 -4.24
C LEU A 43 -3.78 10.26 -4.51
N ILE A 44 -2.82 9.96 -3.63
CA ILE A 44 -1.96 8.78 -3.76
C ILE A 44 -2.80 7.50 -3.69
N SER A 45 -3.79 7.47 -2.79
CA SER A 45 -4.76 6.38 -2.70
C SER A 45 -5.50 6.17 -4.03
N SER A 46 -5.98 7.24 -4.67
CA SER A 46 -6.68 7.13 -5.96
C SER A 46 -5.79 6.58 -7.06
N VAL A 47 -4.52 7.00 -7.13
CA VAL A 47 -3.53 6.45 -8.08
C VAL A 47 -3.36 4.93 -7.89
N PHE A 48 -3.19 4.45 -6.66
CA PHE A 48 -3.02 3.02 -6.42
C PHE A 48 -4.30 2.22 -6.67
N VAL A 49 -5.47 2.74 -6.28
CA VAL A 49 -6.77 2.13 -6.57
C VAL A 49 -6.99 2.00 -8.07
N ASN A 50 -6.70 3.06 -8.83
CA ASN A 50 -6.81 3.06 -10.29
C ASN A 50 -5.84 2.06 -10.93
N ARG A 51 -4.61 1.94 -10.42
CA ARG A 51 -3.67 0.92 -10.88
C ARG A 51 -4.20 -0.50 -10.62
N LEU A 52 -4.74 -0.78 -9.44
CA LEU A 52 -5.31 -2.08 -9.11
C LEU A 52 -6.50 -2.44 -10.02
N ASN A 53 -7.43 -1.51 -10.21
CA ASN A 53 -8.59 -1.69 -11.09
C ASN A 53 -8.16 -1.99 -12.54
N ASN A 54 -7.10 -1.34 -13.01
CA ASN A 54 -6.54 -1.55 -14.35
C ASN A 54 -5.54 -2.73 -14.43
N LYS A 55 -5.44 -3.56 -13.38
CA LYS A 55 -4.48 -4.69 -13.30
C LYS A 55 -3.03 -4.26 -13.57
N MET A 56 -2.69 -3.04 -13.22
CA MET A 56 -1.34 -2.51 -13.30
C MET A 56 -0.56 -2.85 -12.02
N LYS A 57 0.77 -2.93 -12.16
CA LYS A 57 1.67 -3.03 -11.02
C LYS A 57 1.67 -1.72 -10.22
N LEU A 58 1.79 -1.81 -8.89
CA LEU A 58 1.80 -0.62 -8.05
C LEU A 58 3.11 0.17 -8.16
N GLN A 59 4.23 -0.53 -8.35
CA GLN A 59 5.56 0.08 -8.55
C GLN A 59 5.94 1.09 -7.45
N SER A 60 5.75 0.68 -6.19
CA SER A 60 6.02 1.50 -5.01
C SER A 60 7.37 1.15 -4.37
N ASP A 61 8.27 2.12 -4.27
CA ASP A 61 9.62 1.97 -3.71
C ASP A 61 9.64 1.48 -2.25
N PRO A 62 8.77 2.00 -1.34
CA PRO A 62 8.62 1.45 0.01
C PRO A 62 8.43 -0.06 0.07
N THR A 63 7.70 -0.63 -0.88
CA THR A 63 7.42 -2.09 -0.92
C THR A 63 8.67 -2.91 -1.27
N VAL A 64 9.48 -2.40 -2.20
CA VAL A 64 10.80 -2.98 -2.56
C VAL A 64 11.73 -2.91 -1.36
N LYS A 65 11.85 -1.73 -0.74
CA LYS A 65 12.70 -1.49 0.43
C LYS A 65 12.32 -2.41 1.59
N TYR A 66 11.03 -2.64 1.81
CA TYR A 66 10.56 -3.56 2.84
C TYR A 66 10.98 -5.01 2.53
N GLY A 67 10.70 -5.51 1.32
CA GLY A 67 11.08 -6.86 0.91
C GLY A 67 12.60 -7.10 0.98
N LEU A 68 13.41 -6.11 0.60
CA LEU A 68 14.87 -6.18 0.71
C LEU A 68 15.35 -6.23 2.15
N LYS A 69 14.76 -5.45 3.06
CA LYS A 69 15.11 -5.47 4.49
C LYS A 69 14.84 -6.81 5.15
N LEU A 70 13.82 -7.55 4.69
CA LEU A 70 13.53 -8.90 5.17
C LEU A 70 14.59 -9.92 4.73
N LEU A 71 15.21 -9.72 3.57
CA LEU A 71 16.28 -10.59 3.07
C LEU A 71 17.65 -10.21 3.64
N ILE A 72 17.97 -8.91 3.62
CA ILE A 72 19.27 -8.39 4.02
C ILE A 72 19.04 -7.14 4.90
N PRO A 73 19.04 -7.32 6.25
CA PRO A 73 18.93 -6.21 7.17
C PRO A 73 20.00 -5.14 6.91
N ASN A 74 19.64 -3.86 7.08
CA ASN A 74 20.52 -2.68 6.93
C ASN A 74 21.08 -2.42 5.51
N LYS A 75 20.71 -3.19 4.48
CA LYS A 75 21.09 -2.88 3.09
C LYS A 75 20.40 -1.61 2.59
N LYS A 76 21.17 -0.72 1.95
CA LYS A 76 20.64 0.41 1.17
C LYS A 76 20.09 -0.08 -0.16
N MET A 77 18.92 0.43 -0.57
CA MET A 77 18.30 0.09 -1.85
C MET A 77 19.08 0.73 -2.99
N THR A 78 19.42 -0.06 -4.01
CA THR A 78 20.03 0.40 -5.26
C THR A 78 19.09 0.15 -6.43
N TYR A 79 19.36 0.79 -7.58
CA TYR A 79 18.56 0.58 -8.79
C TYR A 79 18.51 -0.90 -9.23
N LYS A 80 19.61 -1.65 -9.01
CA LYS A 80 19.65 -3.09 -9.32
C LYS A 80 18.65 -3.89 -8.48
N ASP A 81 18.42 -3.46 -7.24
CA ASP A 81 17.54 -4.17 -6.31
C ASP A 81 16.05 -4.04 -6.66
N ILE A 82 15.66 -3.05 -7.48
CA ILE A 82 14.29 -2.91 -8.00
C ILE A 82 13.87 -4.16 -8.79
N LYS A 83 14.84 -4.85 -9.41
CA LYS A 83 14.61 -6.08 -10.17
C LYS A 83 14.69 -7.36 -9.32
N THR A 84 15.02 -7.26 -8.04
CA THR A 84 15.13 -8.42 -7.15
C THR A 84 13.73 -8.93 -6.80
N PRO A 85 13.36 -10.16 -7.17
CA PRO A 85 12.03 -10.69 -6.89
C PRO A 85 11.87 -10.93 -5.39
N THR A 86 10.85 -10.30 -4.80
CA THR A 86 10.39 -10.58 -3.43
C THR A 86 8.86 -10.59 -3.40
N PRO A 87 8.22 -11.25 -2.42
CA PRO A 87 6.76 -11.24 -2.27
C PRO A 87 6.16 -9.85 -2.01
N HIS A 88 6.99 -8.84 -1.76
CA HIS A 88 6.58 -7.46 -1.53
C HIS A 88 6.98 -6.52 -2.67
N ASN A 89 7.82 -6.95 -3.61
CA ASN A 89 8.29 -6.07 -4.68
C ASN A 89 7.19 -5.83 -5.71
N THR A 90 6.47 -4.72 -5.57
CA THR A 90 5.37 -4.31 -6.46
C THR A 90 5.84 -3.80 -7.83
N TYR A 91 7.13 -3.81 -8.15
CA TYR A 91 7.61 -3.73 -9.54
C TYR A 91 7.58 -5.08 -10.25
N MET A 92 7.59 -6.17 -9.50
CA MET A 92 7.66 -7.53 -10.03
C MET A 92 6.31 -8.24 -9.98
N ILE A 93 5.54 -8.03 -8.90
CA ILE A 93 4.22 -8.65 -8.70
C ILE A 93 3.08 -7.72 -9.17
N TYR A 94 1.94 -8.34 -9.50
CA TYR A 94 0.67 -7.64 -9.69
C TYR A 94 -0.13 -7.62 -8.38
N GLY A 95 -0.96 -6.60 -8.20
CA GLY A 95 -1.81 -6.48 -7.02
C GLY A 95 -1.07 -6.00 -5.76
N LEU A 96 -1.65 -6.29 -4.61
CA LEU A 96 -1.11 -5.95 -3.29
C LEU A 96 -0.02 -6.95 -2.86
N PRO A 97 0.98 -6.51 -2.07
CA PRO A 97 1.94 -7.41 -1.45
C PRO A 97 1.27 -8.31 -0.40
N LYS A 98 1.93 -9.41 -0.02
CA LYS A 98 1.36 -10.40 0.93
C LYS A 98 0.99 -9.83 2.30
N THR A 99 1.71 -8.82 2.78
CA THR A 99 1.49 -8.22 4.11
C THR A 99 1.70 -6.72 4.06
N ALA A 100 1.20 -6.04 5.10
CA ALA A 100 1.49 -4.62 5.32
C ALA A 100 3.00 -4.41 5.50
N ILE A 101 3.51 -3.29 5.00
CA ILE A 101 4.94 -2.93 5.04
C ILE A 101 5.29 -2.00 6.21
N SER A 102 4.28 -1.49 6.90
CA SER A 102 4.39 -0.69 8.12
C SER A 102 3.09 -0.67 8.90
N MET A 103 3.12 -0.07 10.08
CA MET A 103 1.92 0.24 10.86
C MET A 103 1.32 1.57 10.36
N PRO A 104 0.16 1.57 9.68
CA PRO A 104 -0.42 2.81 9.16
C PRO A 104 -1.12 3.62 10.25
N SER A 105 -1.14 4.94 10.07
CA SER A 105 -1.96 5.87 10.86
C SER A 105 -3.44 5.75 10.51
N PHE A 106 -4.29 6.33 11.35
CA PHE A 106 -5.73 6.42 11.08
C PHE A 106 -5.98 7.12 9.74
N GLU A 107 -5.26 8.21 9.47
CA GLU A 107 -5.40 9.01 8.26
C GLU A 107 -5.08 8.21 7.00
N SER A 108 -4.06 7.35 7.03
CA SER A 108 -3.74 6.49 5.88
C SER A 108 -4.76 5.38 5.67
N ILE A 109 -5.33 4.83 6.75
CA ILE A 109 -6.45 3.86 6.66
C ILE A 109 -7.68 4.56 6.07
N ASN A 110 -7.99 5.77 6.52
CA ASN A 110 -9.10 6.56 6.01
C ASN A 110 -8.90 6.91 4.53
N ALA A 111 -7.70 7.33 4.12
CA ALA A 111 -7.38 7.62 2.73
C ALA A 111 -7.47 6.38 1.84
N ALA A 112 -7.02 5.21 2.32
CA ALA A 112 -7.17 3.95 1.60
C ALA A 112 -8.64 3.60 1.34
N ALA A 113 -9.52 3.91 2.29
CA ALA A 113 -10.96 3.63 2.22
C ALA A 113 -11.78 4.66 1.45
N HIS A 114 -11.25 5.86 1.26
CA HIS A 114 -11.94 7.00 0.67
C HIS A 114 -11.01 7.76 -0.29
N PRO A 115 -10.53 7.12 -1.37
CA PRO A 115 -9.63 7.78 -2.31
C PRO A 115 -10.28 9.04 -2.92
N GLU A 116 -9.43 9.97 -3.36
CA GLU A 116 -9.91 11.11 -4.16
C GLU A 116 -10.52 10.62 -5.49
N LYS A 117 -11.56 11.30 -5.98
CA LYS A 117 -12.31 10.91 -7.18
C LYS A 117 -11.83 11.64 -8.43
#